data_AF-A4BAR8-F1
#
_entry.id   AF-A4BAR8-F1
#
_cell.length_a   1.000
_cell.length_b   1.000
_cell.length_c   1.000
_cell.angle_alpha   90.00
_cell.angle_beta   90.00
_cell.angle_gamma   90.00
#
_symmetry.space_group_name_H-M   'P 1'
#
loop_
_entity.id
_entity.type
_entity.pdbx_description
1 polymer ?
#
loop_
_entity_poly.entity_id
_entity_poly.type
_entity_poly.pdbx_seq_one_letter_code
_entity_poly.pdbx_strand_id
1 'polypeptide(L)'
;MPLTIRILDVDNSIPGSPEFEYESEIRLTLRKSGINVGGFDLYATLNFTNNSTSDYCFDAENIELLDSDGIAIDTTTNLNDGRSGALINGINDTRRRCLPAGETHVFIADAALVQESQFNRISSAVIPEIELDEVKYLFDIAPSISAEMLWLNPGNGNSNIPTLQVTWTNTESETIRIDDDAQRVWFMDTEGYILSESYIYLDDYLGIDDSELMPEDFLIVPGGTITLEDSDADNAYVGLSPSSASRALVFLDWWFD
;
A
#
# COMPACT_ATOMS: atom_id res chain seq x y z
N MET A 1 -2.86 -21.72 -7.72
CA MET A 1 -4.31 -21.50 -7.92
C MET A 1 -4.46 -20.21 -8.68
N PRO A 2 -5.45 -20.07 -9.55
CA PRO A 2 -5.76 -18.78 -10.16
C PRO A 2 -6.09 -17.76 -9.07
N LEU A 3 -5.75 -16.50 -9.33
CA LEU A 3 -6.17 -15.35 -8.54
C LEU A 3 -7.71 -15.30 -8.50
N THR A 4 -8.32 -15.20 -7.33
CA THR A 4 -9.77 -15.04 -7.21
C THR A 4 -10.08 -13.59 -6.84
N ILE A 5 -10.90 -12.93 -7.66
CA ILE A 5 -11.19 -11.50 -7.57
C ILE A 5 -12.70 -11.29 -7.32
N ARG A 6 -13.07 -10.30 -6.52
CA ARG A 6 -14.45 -9.80 -6.35
C ARG A 6 -14.47 -8.28 -6.32
N ILE A 7 -15.55 -7.70 -6.83
CA ILE A 7 -15.90 -6.28 -6.61
C ILE A 7 -17.13 -6.28 -5.72
N LEU A 8 -17.12 -5.47 -4.67
CA LEU A 8 -18.26 -5.31 -3.76
C LEU A 8 -18.64 -3.84 -3.67
N ASP A 9 -19.94 -3.57 -3.64
CA ASP A 9 -20.44 -2.27 -3.23
C ASP A 9 -20.05 -2.02 -1.76
N VAL A 10 -19.63 -0.80 -1.47
CA VAL A 10 -19.36 -0.31 -0.11
C VAL A 10 -20.56 0.52 0.33
N ASP A 11 -21.18 0.14 1.45
CA ASP A 11 -22.33 0.88 1.99
C ASP A 11 -21.83 2.14 2.70
N ASN A 12 -22.18 3.32 2.18
CA ASN A 12 -21.55 4.60 2.54
C ASN A 12 -22.45 5.58 3.28
N SER A 13 -21.92 6.10 4.38
CA SER A 13 -21.81 7.54 4.59
C SER A 13 -20.61 7.84 5.51
N ILE A 14 -19.62 8.65 5.09
CA ILE A 14 -18.79 9.39 6.06
C ILE A 14 -19.66 10.54 6.55
N PRO A 15 -20.14 10.51 7.80
CA PRO A 15 -21.03 11.55 8.28
C PRO A 15 -20.26 12.89 8.36
N GLY A 16 -20.71 13.89 7.62
CA GLY A 16 -20.30 15.29 7.84
C GLY A 16 -19.07 15.78 7.07
N SER A 17 -18.51 15.04 6.12
CA SER A 17 -17.42 15.53 5.25
C SER A 17 -17.72 15.33 3.76
N PRO A 18 -18.51 16.21 3.12
CA PRO A 18 -18.79 16.13 1.69
C PRO A 18 -17.56 16.37 0.81
N GLU A 19 -16.45 16.82 1.42
CA GLU A 19 -15.19 17.12 0.75
C GLU A 19 -14.25 15.91 0.74
N PHE A 20 -14.58 14.83 1.46
CA PHE A 20 -13.80 13.60 1.48
C PHE A 20 -14.66 12.45 0.96
N GLU A 21 -14.20 11.84 -0.12
CA GLU A 21 -14.92 10.78 -0.82
C GLU A 21 -14.06 9.52 -0.92
N TYR A 22 -14.71 8.38 -1.03
CA TYR A 22 -14.06 7.14 -1.39
C TYR A 22 -14.90 6.41 -2.44
N GLU A 23 -14.22 5.56 -3.20
CA GLU A 23 -14.84 4.76 -4.25
C GLU A 23 -15.99 3.92 -3.68
N SER A 24 -17.11 3.88 -4.41
CA SER A 24 -18.31 3.12 -4.00
C SER A 24 -18.12 1.61 -4.10
N GLU A 25 -17.00 1.17 -4.69
CA GLU A 25 -16.67 -0.22 -4.93
C GLU A 25 -15.31 -0.54 -4.31
N ILE A 26 -15.20 -1.69 -3.65
CA ILE A 26 -13.95 -2.25 -3.16
C ILE A 26 -13.56 -3.49 -3.94
N ARG A 27 -12.28 -3.59 -4.28
CA ARG A 27 -11.71 -4.72 -5.02
C ARG A 27 -11.06 -5.68 -4.05
N LEU A 28 -11.58 -6.90 -3.96
CA LEU A 28 -11.01 -7.97 -3.15
C LEU A 28 -10.22 -8.94 -4.01
N THR A 29 -9.01 -9.27 -3.55
CA THR A 29 -8.12 -10.19 -4.24
C THR A 29 -7.62 -11.27 -3.27
N LEU A 30 -7.94 -12.53 -3.57
CA LEU A 30 -7.51 -13.69 -2.78
C LEU A 30 -6.30 -14.37 -3.43
N ARG A 31 -5.18 -14.40 -2.71
CA ARG A 31 -3.89 -14.96 -3.14
C ARG A 31 -3.52 -16.15 -2.26
N LYS A 32 -2.93 -17.19 -2.83
CA LYS A 32 -2.36 -18.27 -2.01
C LYS A 32 -1.14 -17.74 -1.25
N SER A 33 -1.18 -17.82 0.08
CA SER A 33 -0.02 -17.49 0.92
C SER A 33 1.16 -18.42 0.61
N GLY A 34 2.37 -17.94 0.86
CA GLY A 34 3.62 -18.65 0.61
C GLY A 34 3.72 -20.05 1.24
N ILE A 35 4.81 -20.76 0.92
CA ILE A 35 5.06 -22.20 1.08
C ILE A 35 4.47 -22.79 2.39
N ASN A 36 3.45 -23.64 2.24
CA ASN A 36 2.92 -24.63 3.22
C ASN A 36 2.06 -24.17 4.41
N VAL A 37 1.35 -23.04 4.33
CA VAL A 37 0.28 -22.73 5.30
C VAL A 37 -1.07 -22.77 4.60
N GLY A 38 -2.05 -23.48 5.15
CA GLY A 38 -3.34 -23.79 4.52
C GLY A 38 -4.31 -22.60 4.36
N GLY A 39 -3.80 -21.38 4.21
CA GLY A 39 -4.57 -20.14 4.11
C GLY A 39 -4.16 -19.29 2.90
N PHE A 40 -4.94 -18.24 2.68
CA PHE A 40 -4.79 -17.28 1.60
C PHE A 40 -4.58 -15.88 2.16
N ASP A 41 -3.81 -15.06 1.47
CA ASP A 41 -3.74 -13.63 1.75
C ASP A 41 -4.90 -12.96 1.00
N LEU A 42 -5.66 -12.13 1.69
CA LEU A 42 -6.76 -11.36 1.13
C LEU A 42 -6.36 -9.89 1.13
N TYR A 43 -6.39 -9.28 -0.05
CA TYR A 43 -6.16 -7.84 -0.20
C TYR A 43 -7.46 -7.14 -0.58
N ALA A 44 -7.63 -5.92 -0.07
CA ALA A 44 -8.72 -5.03 -0.41
C ALA A 44 -8.15 -3.70 -0.93
N THR A 45 -8.56 -3.25 -2.11
CA THR A 45 -8.13 -1.96 -2.69
C THR A 45 -9.30 -1.04 -3.00
N LEU A 46 -9.17 0.24 -2.62
CA LEU A 46 -10.15 1.29 -2.89
C LEU A 46 -9.46 2.66 -3.01
N ASN A 47 -10.05 3.61 -3.73
CA ASN A 47 -9.50 4.97 -3.83
C ASN A 47 -10.16 5.92 -2.84
N PHE A 48 -9.36 6.71 -2.13
CA PHE A 48 -9.81 7.85 -1.34
C PHE A 48 -9.42 9.16 -2.03
N THR A 49 -10.32 10.13 -2.03
CA THR A 49 -10.11 11.44 -2.64
C THR A 49 -10.42 12.54 -1.65
N ASN A 50 -9.48 13.46 -1.46
CA ASN A 50 -9.68 14.67 -0.69
C ASN A 50 -9.98 15.83 -1.65
N ASN A 51 -11.26 16.18 -1.82
CA ASN A 51 -11.73 17.29 -2.65
C ASN A 51 -11.71 18.65 -1.92
N SER A 52 -11.19 18.71 -0.70
CA SER A 52 -11.11 19.96 0.08
C SER A 52 -9.88 20.80 -0.29
N THR A 53 -9.74 21.94 0.37
CA THR A 53 -8.52 22.78 0.33
C THR A 53 -7.60 22.56 1.53
N SER A 54 -7.95 21.64 2.43
CA SER A 54 -7.19 21.34 3.64
C SER A 54 -6.67 19.92 3.58
N ASP A 55 -5.56 19.67 4.26
CA ASP A 55 -5.07 18.31 4.40
C ASP A 55 -5.86 17.60 5.51
N TYR A 56 -6.22 16.34 5.25
CA TYR A 56 -6.96 15.52 6.21
C TYR A 56 -6.18 14.26 6.54
N CYS A 57 -6.13 13.93 7.83
CA CYS A 57 -5.66 12.62 8.26
C CYS A 57 -6.81 11.79 8.78
N PHE A 58 -6.65 10.48 8.62
CA PHE A 58 -7.61 9.50 9.06
C PHE A 58 -6.93 8.21 9.48
N ASP A 59 -7.63 7.50 10.35
CA ASP A 59 -7.30 6.13 10.70
C ASP A 59 -8.21 5.23 9.85
N ALA A 60 -7.69 4.75 8.72
CA ALA A 60 -8.39 3.74 7.92
C ALA A 60 -7.99 2.36 8.44
N GLU A 61 -8.57 2.00 9.58
CA GLU A 61 -8.52 0.64 10.08
C GLU A 61 -9.85 -0.07 9.80
N ASN A 62 -9.79 -1.40 9.70
CA ASN A 62 -10.94 -2.28 9.87
C ASN A 62 -12.03 -2.17 8.79
N ILE A 63 -11.69 -2.35 7.50
CA ILE A 63 -12.74 -2.68 6.52
C ILE A 63 -13.40 -3.98 6.98
N GLU A 64 -14.68 -3.90 7.33
CA GLU A 64 -15.46 -5.03 7.80
C GLU A 64 -16.07 -5.75 6.61
N LEU A 65 -15.79 -7.05 6.48
CA LEU A 65 -16.34 -7.89 5.43
C LEU A 65 -17.53 -8.66 6.00
N LEU A 66 -18.69 -8.56 5.37
CA LEU A 66 -19.93 -9.16 5.86
C LEU A 66 -20.38 -10.33 4.97
N ASP A 67 -21.02 -11.33 5.57
CA ASP A 67 -21.79 -12.34 4.84
C ASP A 67 -23.19 -11.86 4.47
N SER A 68 -23.95 -12.74 3.78
CA SER A 68 -25.28 -12.41 3.25
C SER A 68 -26.31 -12.11 4.33
N ASP A 69 -26.05 -12.50 5.58
CA ASP A 69 -26.90 -12.22 6.73
C ASP A 69 -26.46 -10.93 7.47
N GLY A 70 -25.45 -10.23 6.95
CA GLY A 70 -24.87 -9.03 7.55
C GLY A 70 -23.94 -9.33 8.73
N ILE A 71 -23.45 -10.57 8.85
CA ILE A 71 -22.56 -10.98 9.93
C ILE A 71 -21.10 -10.83 9.48
N ALA A 72 -20.28 -10.20 10.33
CA ALA A 72 -18.85 -10.08 10.12
C ALA A 72 -18.20 -11.45 9.82
N ILE A 73 -17.46 -11.51 8.72
CA ILE A 73 -16.55 -12.62 8.45
C ILE A 73 -15.39 -12.46 9.42
N ASP A 74 -15.28 -13.40 10.36
CA ASP A 74 -14.08 -13.54 11.20
C ASP A 74 -12.91 -13.96 10.32
N THR A 75 -12.26 -12.98 9.68
CA THR A 75 -10.90 -13.09 9.19
C THR A 75 -10.04 -12.76 10.41
N THR A 76 -9.27 -13.72 10.93
CA THR A 76 -8.53 -13.63 12.21
C THR A 76 -7.49 -12.50 12.32
N THR A 77 -7.46 -11.62 11.34
CA THR A 77 -6.82 -10.32 11.26
C THR A 77 -7.79 -9.47 10.47
N ASN A 78 -8.36 -8.43 11.08
CA ASN A 78 -9.00 -7.36 10.33
C ASN A 78 -8.02 -6.85 9.24
N LEU A 79 -8.54 -6.29 8.16
CA LEU A 79 -7.76 -5.59 7.14
C LEU A 79 -7.07 -4.38 7.83
N ASN A 80 -5.84 -4.58 8.32
CA ASN A 80 -5.24 -3.77 9.40
C ASN A 80 -3.95 -3.02 9.03
N ASP A 81 -3.24 -3.39 7.97
CA ASP A 81 -2.04 -2.69 7.53
C ASP A 81 -2.36 -1.80 6.32
N GLY A 82 -3.17 -0.77 6.58
CA GLY A 82 -3.51 0.27 5.62
C GLY A 82 -2.28 1.13 5.28
N ARG A 83 -1.49 0.73 4.27
CA ARG A 83 -0.30 1.50 3.82
C ARG A 83 -0.62 2.40 2.63
N SER A 84 -1.44 3.43 2.86
CA SER A 84 -1.69 4.43 1.82
C SER A 84 -1.91 5.82 2.37
N GLY A 85 -1.28 6.82 1.75
CA GLY A 85 -1.35 8.21 2.18
C GLY A 85 -0.03 8.66 2.80
N ALA A 86 0.20 9.97 2.81
CA ALA A 86 1.40 10.55 3.39
C ALA A 86 1.39 10.41 4.91
N LEU A 87 2.56 10.19 5.51
CA LEU A 87 2.73 10.22 6.95
C LEU A 87 2.68 11.66 7.48
N ILE A 88 2.24 11.80 8.73
CA ILE A 88 2.41 13.07 9.47
C ILE A 88 3.87 13.17 9.90
N ASN A 89 4.54 14.26 9.54
CA ASN A 89 5.89 14.50 10.00
C ASN A 89 5.92 14.64 11.53
N GLY A 90 6.84 13.93 12.19
CA GLY A 90 7.04 14.00 13.64
C GLY A 90 6.03 13.20 14.49
N ILE A 91 5.14 12.42 13.88
CA ILE A 91 4.28 11.46 14.58
C ILE A 91 4.65 10.04 14.17
N ASN A 92 5.18 9.26 15.11
CA ASN A 92 5.47 7.84 14.91
C ASN A 92 4.20 6.98 15.11
N ASP A 93 3.13 7.31 14.38
CA ASP A 93 1.92 6.49 14.29
C ASP A 93 1.65 6.17 12.82
N THR A 94 2.10 4.99 12.38
CA THR A 94 1.97 4.51 11.01
C THR A 94 0.54 4.15 10.62
N ARG A 95 -0.41 4.20 11.56
CA ARG A 95 -1.83 3.89 11.31
C ARG A 95 -2.59 5.11 10.82
N ARG A 96 -2.14 6.29 11.22
CA ARG A 96 -2.73 7.56 10.82
C ARG A 96 -2.15 7.98 9.49
N ARG A 97 -3.00 7.97 8.47
CA ARG A 97 -2.62 8.31 7.10
C ARG A 97 -3.23 9.64 6.72
N CYS A 98 -2.50 10.43 5.94
CA CYS A 98 -2.99 11.73 5.50
C CYS A 98 -3.13 11.79 4.00
N LEU A 99 -4.20 12.46 3.58
CA LEU A 99 -4.52 12.75 2.20
C LEU A 99 -4.37 14.26 2.00
N PRO A 100 -3.34 14.69 1.26
CA PRO A 100 -3.17 16.08 0.90
C PRO A 100 -4.40 16.64 0.16
N ALA A 101 -4.61 17.95 0.28
CA ALA A 101 -5.69 18.66 -0.40
C ALA A 101 -5.64 18.45 -1.92
N GLY A 102 -6.76 18.03 -2.51
CA GLY A 102 -6.92 17.84 -3.96
C GLY A 102 -6.38 16.51 -4.50
N GLU A 103 -5.84 15.64 -3.66
CA GLU A 103 -5.21 14.38 -4.09
C GLU A 103 -6.12 13.16 -3.94
N THR A 104 -5.85 12.15 -4.77
CA THR A 104 -6.46 10.82 -4.71
C THR A 104 -5.38 9.78 -4.40
N HIS A 105 -5.60 8.95 -3.39
CA HIS A 105 -4.70 7.87 -2.99
C HIS A 105 -5.39 6.50 -3.06
N VAL A 106 -4.62 5.49 -3.50
CA VAL A 106 -5.06 4.09 -3.47
C VAL A 106 -4.83 3.55 -2.06
N PHE A 107 -5.90 3.20 -1.36
CA PHE A 107 -5.84 2.47 -0.10
C PHE A 107 -5.83 0.97 -0.33
N ILE A 108 -4.89 0.33 0.35
CA ILE A 108 -4.66 -1.11 0.31
C ILE A 108 -4.65 -1.59 1.75
N ALA A 109 -5.49 -2.58 2.04
CA ALA A 109 -5.43 -3.31 3.29
C ALA A 109 -5.35 -4.81 3.01
N ASP A 110 -4.77 -5.54 3.96
CA ASP A 110 -4.48 -6.97 3.82
C ASP A 110 -4.86 -7.78 5.07
N ALA A 111 -5.19 -9.05 4.86
CA ALA A 111 -5.48 -10.02 5.90
C ALA A 111 -4.81 -11.35 5.53
N ALA A 112 -3.99 -11.87 6.43
CA ALA A 112 -3.32 -13.15 6.22
C ALA A 112 -4.23 -14.33 6.62
N LEU A 113 -3.93 -15.50 6.04
CA LEU A 113 -4.49 -16.79 6.46
C LEU A 113 -6.02 -16.94 6.36
N VAL A 114 -6.66 -16.24 5.42
CA VAL A 114 -8.08 -16.38 5.11
C VAL A 114 -8.34 -17.74 4.46
N GLN A 115 -9.35 -18.47 4.92
CA GLN A 115 -9.79 -19.70 4.25
C GLN A 115 -10.65 -19.37 3.04
N GLU A 116 -10.54 -20.15 1.98
CA GLU A 116 -11.38 -19.99 0.77
C GLU A 116 -12.89 -20.04 1.10
N SER A 117 -13.29 -20.83 2.10
CA SER A 117 -14.67 -20.89 2.60
C SER A 117 -15.13 -19.57 3.25
N GLN A 118 -14.25 -18.84 3.94
CA GLN A 118 -14.53 -17.52 4.49
C GLN A 118 -14.64 -16.50 3.36
N PHE A 119 -13.67 -16.48 2.43
CA PHE A 119 -13.71 -15.60 1.27
C PHE A 119 -15.00 -15.79 0.46
N ASN A 120 -15.43 -17.04 0.29
CA ASN A 120 -16.61 -17.33 -0.50
C ASN A 120 -17.92 -16.83 0.11
N ARG A 121 -17.96 -16.64 1.44
CA ARG A 121 -19.12 -16.10 2.16
C ARG A 121 -19.23 -14.58 2.10
N ILE A 122 -18.15 -13.86 1.78
CA ILE A 122 -18.16 -12.39 1.70
C ILE A 122 -19.18 -11.96 0.64
N SER A 123 -20.15 -11.13 1.03
CA SER A 123 -21.16 -10.56 0.15
C SER A 123 -21.17 -9.04 0.09
N SER A 124 -20.64 -8.37 1.12
CA SER A 124 -20.53 -6.91 1.16
C SER A 124 -19.35 -6.49 2.03
N ALA A 125 -18.98 -5.21 1.91
CA ALA A 125 -17.97 -4.58 2.74
C ALA A 125 -18.52 -3.29 3.34
N VAL A 126 -18.11 -2.99 4.56
CA VAL A 126 -18.44 -1.74 5.26
C VAL A 126 -17.13 -1.11 5.69
N ILE A 127 -16.97 0.17 5.38
CA ILE A 127 -15.93 0.98 5.97
C ILE A 127 -16.56 1.64 7.20
N PRO A 128 -16.06 1.37 8.41
CA PRO A 128 -16.58 2.00 9.62
C PRO A 128 -16.44 3.53 9.53
N GLU A 129 -17.12 4.24 10.43
CA GLU A 129 -17.02 5.70 10.49
C GLU A 129 -15.54 6.12 10.67
N ILE A 130 -15.01 6.80 9.65
CA ILE A 130 -13.66 7.31 9.64
C ILE A 130 -13.66 8.67 10.35
N GLU A 131 -12.91 8.78 11.44
CA GLU A 131 -12.65 10.09 12.06
C GLU A 131 -11.66 10.87 11.19
N LEU A 132 -12.14 11.97 10.60
CA LEU A 132 -11.34 12.87 9.79
C LEU A 132 -10.84 14.02 10.65
N ASP A 133 -9.52 14.10 10.81
CA ASP A 133 -8.87 15.20 11.48
C ASP A 133 -8.20 16.10 10.44
N GLU A 134 -8.69 17.34 10.32
CA GLU A 134 -7.98 18.38 9.59
C GLU A 134 -6.61 18.59 10.22
N VAL A 135 -5.55 18.56 9.39
CA VAL A 135 -4.20 18.85 9.84
C VAL A 135 -4.12 20.34 10.20
N LYS A 136 -4.12 20.62 11.50
CA LYS A 136 -3.87 21.97 12.00
C LYS A 136 -2.36 22.23 11.96
N TYR A 137 -2.00 23.49 11.67
CA TYR A 137 -0.65 24.11 11.57
C TYR A 137 0.50 23.65 12.51
N LEU A 138 0.27 22.75 13.46
CA LEU A 138 1.29 22.17 14.34
C LEU A 138 1.97 20.93 13.76
N PHE A 139 1.44 20.34 12.69
CA PHE A 139 2.03 19.20 11.99
C PHE A 139 2.04 19.48 10.49
N ASP A 140 3.19 19.31 9.84
CA ASP A 140 3.28 19.38 8.38
C ASP A 140 3.21 17.94 7.84
N ILE A 141 2.40 17.73 6.79
CA ILE A 141 2.49 16.48 6.02
C ILE A 141 3.81 16.53 5.25
N ALA A 142 4.55 15.41 5.24
CA ALA A 142 5.74 15.31 4.41
C ALA A 142 5.34 15.56 2.93
N PRO A 143 5.92 16.56 2.24
CA PRO A 143 5.56 16.83 0.86
C PRO A 143 5.80 15.60 -0.03
N SER A 144 5.10 15.52 -1.16
CA SER A 144 5.43 14.49 -2.15
C SER A 144 6.73 14.87 -2.85
N ILE A 145 7.73 13.99 -2.81
CA ILE A 145 8.97 14.16 -3.58
C ILE A 145 8.85 13.51 -4.95
N SER A 146 9.67 13.97 -5.90
CA SER A 146 9.68 13.42 -7.26
C SER A 146 10.16 11.97 -7.26
N ALA A 147 9.41 11.09 -7.91
CA ALA A 147 9.78 9.69 -8.12
C ALA A 147 9.73 9.31 -9.61
N GLU A 148 10.71 8.55 -10.07
CA GLU A 148 10.76 7.95 -11.40
C GLU A 148 10.79 6.43 -11.26
N MET A 149 9.93 5.73 -12.01
CA MET A 149 9.85 4.26 -11.98
C MET A 149 10.22 3.66 -13.33
N LEU A 150 11.02 2.60 -13.29
CA LEU A 150 11.43 1.83 -14.46
C LEU A 150 11.12 0.34 -14.25
N TRP A 151 10.38 -0.24 -15.18
CA TRP A 151 10.23 -1.69 -15.24
C TRP A 151 11.53 -2.33 -15.75
N LEU A 152 12.14 -3.17 -14.92
CA LEU A 152 13.28 -4.00 -15.32
C LEU A 152 12.77 -5.28 -15.99
N ASN A 153 11.72 -5.87 -15.43
CA ASN A 153 10.95 -6.94 -16.04
C ASN A 153 9.47 -6.81 -15.63
N PRO A 154 8.52 -6.62 -16.55
CA PRO A 154 7.09 -6.58 -16.20
C PRO A 154 6.46 -7.97 -15.97
N GLY A 155 7.26 -9.05 -16.01
CA GLY A 155 6.78 -10.43 -15.84
C GLY A 155 6.23 -11.03 -17.14
N ASN A 156 6.97 -10.91 -18.25
CA ASN A 156 6.62 -11.55 -19.53
C ASN A 156 7.69 -12.58 -19.98
N GLY A 157 7.25 -13.69 -20.60
CA GLY A 157 8.16 -14.71 -21.14
C GLY A 157 8.76 -15.66 -20.09
N ASN A 158 10.07 -15.92 -20.15
CA ASN A 158 10.77 -16.95 -19.36
C ASN A 158 11.04 -16.56 -17.89
N SER A 159 10.75 -15.32 -17.49
CA SER A 159 10.76 -14.90 -16.09
C SER A 159 9.36 -14.44 -15.71
N ASN A 160 8.74 -15.18 -14.79
CA ASN A 160 7.37 -14.91 -14.34
C ASN A 160 7.30 -13.88 -13.21
N ILE A 161 8.42 -13.29 -12.81
CA ILE A 161 8.50 -12.43 -11.64
C ILE A 161 8.71 -10.98 -12.11
N PRO A 162 7.75 -10.08 -11.87
CA PRO A 162 7.93 -8.66 -12.14
C PRO A 162 9.00 -8.06 -11.24
N THR A 163 9.86 -7.20 -11.79
CA THR A 163 10.88 -6.42 -11.07
C THR A 163 10.89 -4.98 -11.55
N LEU A 164 11.26 -4.07 -10.66
CA LEU A 164 11.26 -2.63 -10.91
C LEU A 164 12.45 -1.95 -10.24
N GLN A 165 12.73 -0.75 -10.71
CA GLN A 165 13.62 0.20 -10.10
C GLN A 165 12.83 1.49 -9.84
N VAL A 166 13.00 2.09 -8.67
CA VAL A 166 12.45 3.41 -8.35
C VAL A 166 13.58 4.34 -7.95
N THR A 167 13.56 5.53 -8.52
CA THR A 167 14.46 6.62 -8.15
C THR A 167 13.64 7.74 -7.54
N TRP A 168 13.91 8.07 -6.29
CA TRP A 168 13.37 9.26 -5.64
C TRP A 168 14.41 10.37 -5.63
N THR A 169 13.96 11.59 -5.88
CA THR A 169 14.77 12.81 -5.83
C THR A 169 14.26 13.71 -4.72
N ASN A 170 15.12 14.06 -3.76
CA ASN A 170 14.75 15.03 -2.75
C ASN A 170 14.66 16.42 -3.39
N THR A 171 13.44 16.88 -3.63
CA THR A 171 13.12 18.21 -4.17
C THR A 171 13.00 19.29 -3.10
N GLU A 172 13.10 18.93 -1.83
CA GLU A 172 12.98 19.83 -0.69
C GLU A 172 14.28 20.59 -0.41
N SER A 173 14.18 21.66 0.37
CA SER A 173 15.34 22.46 0.79
C SER A 173 16.15 21.86 1.94
N GLU A 174 15.64 20.79 2.56
CA GLU A 174 16.21 20.16 3.75
C GLU A 174 16.51 18.68 3.49
N THR A 175 17.44 18.11 4.27
CA THR A 175 17.74 16.68 4.20
C THR A 175 16.53 15.89 4.68
N ILE A 176 16.22 14.81 3.98
CA ILE A 176 15.16 13.89 4.36
C ILE A 176 15.74 12.55 4.78
N ARG A 177 15.07 11.89 5.72
CA ARG A 177 15.38 10.56 6.23
C ARG A 177 14.27 9.60 5.81
N ILE A 178 14.66 8.46 5.26
CA ILE A 178 13.75 7.35 4.92
C ILE A 178 13.39 6.57 6.19
N ASP A 179 12.12 6.12 6.29
CA ASP A 179 11.59 5.45 7.48
C ASP A 179 12.20 4.08 7.76
N ASP A 180 12.35 3.29 6.71
CA ASP A 180 12.75 1.89 6.81
C ASP A 180 13.73 1.50 5.70
N ASP A 181 14.45 0.41 5.92
CA ASP A 181 15.37 -0.15 4.93
C ASP A 181 14.62 -0.85 3.78
N ALA A 182 13.37 -1.24 3.99
CA ALA A 182 12.56 -1.95 3.02
C ALA A 182 11.34 -1.14 2.53
N GLN A 183 11.18 -1.00 1.22
CA GLN A 183 10.02 -0.37 0.59
C GLN A 183 9.11 -1.44 -0.03
N ARG A 184 7.86 -1.50 0.42
CA ARG A 184 6.86 -2.46 -0.10
C ARG A 184 6.41 -2.05 -1.51
N VAL A 185 6.29 -3.03 -2.40
CA VAL A 185 5.82 -2.85 -3.78
C VAL A 185 4.58 -3.70 -4.04
N TRP A 186 3.53 -3.08 -4.58
CA TRP A 186 2.36 -3.79 -5.08
C TRP A 186 2.31 -3.78 -6.60
N PHE A 187 2.24 -4.96 -7.20
CA PHE A 187 2.07 -5.14 -8.63
C PHE A 187 0.60 -5.38 -8.94
N MET A 188 0.07 -4.64 -9.91
CA MET A 188 -1.35 -4.68 -10.26
C MET A 188 -1.57 -4.82 -11.77
N ASP A 189 -2.76 -5.29 -12.12
CA ASP A 189 -3.27 -5.20 -13.47
C ASP A 189 -3.86 -3.81 -13.78
N THR A 190 -4.44 -3.68 -14.97
CA THR A 190 -4.99 -2.41 -15.45
C THR A 190 -6.23 -1.97 -14.68
N GLU A 191 -6.93 -2.91 -14.05
CA GLU A 191 -8.17 -2.69 -13.30
C GLU A 191 -7.91 -2.40 -11.81
N GLY A 192 -6.66 -2.53 -11.35
CA GLY A 192 -6.23 -2.20 -10.00
C GLY A 192 -6.26 -3.39 -9.03
N TYR A 193 -6.35 -4.63 -9.53
CA TYR A 193 -6.25 -5.82 -8.69
C TYR A 193 -4.81 -6.17 -8.37
N ILE A 194 -4.55 -6.56 -7.12
CA ILE A 194 -3.19 -6.92 -6.67
C ILE A 194 -2.83 -8.30 -7.20
N LEU A 195 -1.84 -8.36 -8.08
CA LEU A 195 -1.30 -9.60 -8.64
C LEU A 195 -0.24 -10.22 -7.73
N SER A 196 0.63 -9.37 -7.17
CA SER A 196 1.71 -9.76 -6.27
C SER A 196 2.20 -8.59 -5.43
N GLU A 197 2.94 -8.93 -4.38
CA GLU A 197 3.63 -8.01 -3.48
C GLU A 197 5.10 -8.43 -3.40
N SER A 198 6.01 -7.45 -3.30
CA SER A 198 7.45 -7.62 -3.10
C SER A 198 7.98 -6.52 -2.16
N TYR A 199 9.26 -6.58 -1.83
CA TYR A 199 9.99 -5.58 -1.05
C TYR A 199 11.26 -5.21 -1.79
N ILE A 200 11.63 -3.93 -1.75
CA ILE A 200 12.91 -3.43 -2.23
C ILE A 200 13.72 -3.00 -1.01
N TYR A 201 14.88 -3.63 -0.81
CA TYR A 201 15.72 -3.35 0.35
C TYR A 201 16.88 -2.41 0.03
N LEU A 202 17.23 -1.57 1.00
CA LEU A 202 18.30 -0.59 0.93
C LEU A 202 19.69 -1.25 1.00
N ASP A 203 19.86 -2.23 1.87
CA ASP A 203 21.10 -3.01 2.02
C ASP A 203 21.44 -3.80 0.75
N ASP A 204 20.44 -4.41 0.11
CA ASP A 204 20.57 -5.05 -1.21
C ASP A 204 21.13 -4.07 -2.25
N TYR A 205 20.58 -2.85 -2.32
CA TYR A 205 21.05 -1.80 -3.23
C TYR A 205 22.49 -1.35 -2.91
N LEU A 206 22.80 -1.17 -1.62
CA LEU A 206 24.13 -0.76 -1.16
C LEU A 206 25.16 -1.89 -1.26
N GLY A 207 24.72 -3.13 -1.43
CA GLY A 207 25.58 -4.31 -1.48
C GLY A 207 26.26 -4.60 -0.15
N ILE A 208 25.56 -4.32 0.96
CA ILE A 208 26.01 -4.54 2.33
C ILE A 208 25.01 -5.44 3.07
N ASP A 209 25.39 -5.91 4.25
CA ASP A 209 24.51 -6.68 5.13
C ASP A 209 23.60 -5.72 5.93
N ASP A 210 22.36 -6.14 6.23
CA ASP A 210 21.40 -5.36 7.03
C ASP A 210 22.00 -4.81 8.33
N SER A 211 22.88 -5.59 8.97
CA SER A 211 23.56 -5.24 10.22
C SER A 211 24.66 -4.18 10.06
N GLU A 212 25.05 -3.87 8.82
CA GLU A 212 26.04 -2.85 8.48
C GLU A 212 25.40 -1.50 8.10
N LEU A 213 24.07 -1.42 7.96
CA LEU A 213 23.37 -0.16 7.71
C LEU A 213 23.63 0.87 8.82
N MET A 214 24.03 2.07 8.41
CA MET A 214 24.29 3.20 9.30
C MET A 214 23.20 4.26 9.17
N PRO A 215 22.95 5.09 10.20
CA PRO A 215 21.91 6.12 10.16
C PRO A 215 22.01 7.08 8.96
N GLU A 216 23.21 7.32 8.46
CA GLU A 216 23.54 8.15 7.32
C GLU A 216 23.13 7.53 5.96
N ASP A 217 22.97 6.21 5.87
CA ASP A 217 22.54 5.52 4.64
C ASP A 217 21.07 5.80 4.30
N PHE A 218 20.29 6.19 5.31
CA PHE A 218 18.87 6.55 5.18
C PHE A 218 18.65 8.02 4.77
N LEU A 219 19.71 8.79 4.54
CA LEU A 219 19.62 10.23 4.30
C LEU A 219 19.70 10.59 2.81
N ILE A 220 18.77 11.43 2.36
CA ILE A 220 18.78 12.04 1.03
C ILE A 220 18.92 13.55 1.19
N VAL A 221 20.08 14.09 0.83
CA VAL A 221 20.35 15.54 0.89
C VAL A 221 19.54 16.33 -0.16
N PRO A 222 19.35 17.65 -0.02
CA PRO A 222 18.64 18.47 -1.01
C PRO A 222 19.21 18.32 -2.42
N GLY A 223 18.35 18.00 -3.39
CA GLY A 223 18.72 17.70 -4.78
C GLY A 223 19.43 16.35 -4.98
N GLY A 224 19.64 15.60 -3.91
CA GLY A 224 20.15 14.23 -3.93
C GLY A 224 19.07 13.25 -4.38
N THR A 225 19.51 12.04 -4.72
CA THR A 225 18.64 10.97 -5.19
C THR A 225 18.96 9.67 -4.48
N ILE A 226 17.96 8.85 -4.24
CA ILE A 226 18.14 7.43 -3.95
C ILE A 226 17.49 6.60 -5.04
N THR A 227 18.15 5.54 -5.47
CA THR A 227 17.61 4.59 -6.44
C THR A 227 17.63 3.23 -5.79
N LEU A 228 16.49 2.58 -5.70
CA LEU A 228 16.38 1.23 -5.16
C LEU A 228 15.86 0.29 -6.25
N GLU A 229 16.36 -0.94 -6.25
CA GLU A 229 16.07 -1.96 -7.25
C GLU A 229 15.65 -3.27 -6.58
N ASP A 230 14.53 -3.85 -7.03
CA ASP A 230 14.19 -5.25 -6.75
C ASP A 230 15.06 -6.15 -7.65
N SER A 231 16.31 -6.40 -7.24
CA SER A 231 17.27 -7.18 -8.05
C SER A 231 17.21 -8.69 -7.76
N ASP A 232 16.82 -9.05 -6.53
CA ASP A 232 16.61 -10.40 -6.06
C ASP A 232 15.19 -10.50 -5.48
N ALA A 233 14.23 -10.91 -6.32
CA ALA A 233 12.86 -11.11 -5.87
C ALA A 233 12.79 -12.31 -4.90
N ASP A 234 13.08 -12.07 -3.63
CA ASP A 234 13.08 -13.09 -2.61
C ASP A 234 11.64 -13.46 -2.24
N ASN A 235 11.16 -14.49 -2.95
CA ASN A 235 10.07 -15.40 -2.58
C ASN A 235 8.66 -14.82 -2.38
N ALA A 236 7.80 -14.95 -3.40
CA ALA A 236 6.54 -15.72 -3.34
C ALA A 236 5.75 -15.71 -4.66
N TYR A 237 6.37 -15.94 -5.82
CA TYR A 237 5.64 -16.24 -7.05
C TYR A 237 5.78 -17.71 -7.44
N VAL A 238 4.92 -18.56 -6.88
CA VAL A 238 4.60 -19.87 -7.46
C VAL A 238 3.12 -19.87 -7.84
N GLY A 239 2.74 -18.97 -8.75
CA GLY A 239 1.42 -18.89 -9.34
C GLY A 239 1.50 -19.05 -10.85
N LEU A 240 1.32 -20.26 -11.36
CA LEU A 240 1.27 -20.55 -12.80
C LEU A 240 0.08 -19.84 -13.48
N SER A 241 0.26 -18.60 -13.95
CA SER A 241 -0.50 -17.97 -15.05
C SER A 241 0.20 -16.68 -15.48
N PRO A 242 0.38 -16.38 -16.78
CA PRO A 242 1.10 -15.18 -17.20
C PRO A 242 0.23 -13.94 -16.96
N SER A 243 0.29 -13.37 -15.76
CA SER A 243 -0.23 -12.04 -15.47
C SER A 243 0.94 -11.07 -15.53
N SER A 244 1.13 -10.41 -16.68
CA SER A 244 2.03 -9.27 -16.75
C SER A 244 1.46 -8.16 -15.88
N ALA A 245 2.23 -7.70 -14.90
CA ALA A 245 1.86 -6.50 -14.17
C ALA A 245 1.90 -5.31 -15.14
N SER A 246 0.85 -4.49 -15.13
CA SER A 246 0.78 -3.28 -15.94
C SER A 246 0.95 -2.01 -15.10
N ARG A 247 0.85 -2.15 -13.78
CA ARG A 247 0.96 -1.07 -12.80
C ARG A 247 1.77 -1.55 -11.59
N ALA A 248 2.53 -0.64 -11.00
CA ALA A 248 3.18 -0.84 -9.72
C ALA A 248 2.87 0.37 -8.81
N LEU A 249 2.75 0.12 -7.51
CA LEU A 249 2.73 1.16 -6.49
C LEU A 249 3.88 0.90 -5.52
N VAL A 250 4.58 1.98 -5.18
CA VAL A 250 5.62 2.02 -4.16
C VAL A 250 5.45 3.34 -3.43
N PHE A 251 5.35 3.30 -2.10
CA PHE A 251 5.37 4.50 -1.27
C PHE A 251 6.78 4.63 -0.66
N LEU A 252 7.24 5.87 -0.53
CA LEU A 252 8.41 6.18 0.27
C LEU A 252 7.93 6.94 1.51
N ASP A 253 8.06 6.30 2.66
CA ASP A 253 7.81 6.92 3.95
C ASP A 253 9.09 7.67 4.39
N TRP A 254 8.99 8.98 4.67
CA TRP A 254 10.13 9.82 5.00
C TRP A 254 9.77 11.02 5.90
N TRP A 255 10.75 11.59 6.60
CA TRP A 255 10.63 12.86 7.36
C TRP A 255 11.88 13.75 7.23
N PHE A 256 11.79 15.01 7.67
CA PHE A 256 12.95 15.91 7.74
C PHE A 256 13.90 15.49 8.88
N ASP A 257 15.20 15.38 8.58
CA ASP A 257 16.24 15.04 9.58
C ASP A 257 16.61 16.21 10.50
#